data_AF-A0A7V8XVP2-F1
#
_entry.id   AF-A0A7V8XVP2-F1
#
_cell.length_a   1.000
_cell.length_b   1.000
_cell.length_c   1.000
_cell.angle_alpha   90.00
_cell.angle_beta   90.00
_cell.angle_gamma   90.00
#
_symmetry.space_group_name_H-M   'P 1'
#
loop_
_entity.id
_entity.type
_entity.pdbx_description
1 polymer ?
#
loop_
_entity_poly.entity_id
_entity_poly.type
_entity_poly.pdbx_seq_one_letter_code
_entity_poly.pdbx_strand_id
1 'polypeptide(L)'
;MRSSTLIGRLTADLLTHAGAIVDPGPGRALDVMAEPELRGTLGLGEFERLSFEPGVAGTTFIDYDAPLVDRLSAVVDRLGRVARVQPPVATRKLIDAAAMIDRRVTIHKGVHRYHSHAAVNATYVGMAFEYTVLADERMGGVVTTWVNPATRSTASLDSQIDATSLLDDLEA
;
A
#
# COMPACT_ATOMS: atom_id res chain seq x y z
N MET A 1 1.78 -0.07 -17.41
CA MET A 1 0.52 0.69 -17.64
C MET A 1 -0.58 0.49 -16.60
N ARG A 2 -0.60 -0.59 -15.78
CA ARG A 2 -1.62 -0.81 -14.72
C ARG A 2 -1.47 0.08 -13.47
N SER A 3 -0.26 0.62 -13.23
CA SER A 3 0.08 1.32 -11.98
C SER A 3 -0.60 2.70 -11.83
N SER A 4 -0.74 3.48 -12.90
CA SER A 4 -1.31 4.84 -12.80
C SER A 4 -2.83 4.83 -12.52
N THR A 5 -3.52 3.75 -12.88
CA THR A 5 -4.95 3.59 -12.60
C THR A 5 -5.20 3.29 -11.11
N LEU A 6 -4.28 2.56 -10.46
CA LEU A 6 -4.40 2.21 -9.04
C LEU A 6 -4.18 3.42 -8.14
N ILE A 7 -3.14 4.22 -8.39
CA ILE A 7 -2.88 5.45 -7.63
C ILE A 7 -4.01 6.47 -7.80
N GLY A 8 -4.57 6.58 -9.02
CA GLY A 8 -5.72 7.46 -9.27
C GLY A 8 -6.95 7.07 -8.46
N ARG A 9 -7.30 5.78 -8.46
CA ARG A 9 -8.43 5.27 -7.67
C ARG A 9 -8.20 5.43 -6.17
N LEU A 10 -7.01 5.06 -5.67
CA LEU A 10 -6.66 5.22 -4.26
C LEU A 10 -6.76 6.68 -3.82
N THR A 11 -6.24 7.61 -4.64
CA THR A 11 -6.29 9.04 -4.35
C THR A 11 -7.73 9.53 -4.27
N ALA A 12 -8.59 9.13 -5.22
CA ALA A 12 -10.00 9.49 -5.20
C ALA A 12 -10.73 8.95 -3.96
N ASP A 13 -10.56 7.66 -3.66
CA ASP A 13 -11.21 7.00 -2.53
C ASP A 13 -10.79 7.64 -1.20
N LEU A 14 -9.49 7.92 -1.03
CA LEU A 14 -8.95 8.51 0.20
C LEU A 14 -9.38 9.97 0.39
N LEU A 15 -9.37 10.78 -0.67
CA LEU A 15 -9.84 12.16 -0.60
C LEU A 15 -11.35 12.22 -0.31
N THR A 16 -12.13 11.37 -0.97
CA THR A 16 -13.58 11.25 -0.73
C THR A 16 -13.86 10.86 0.72
N HIS A 17 -13.12 9.87 1.24
CA HIS A 17 -13.25 9.44 2.62
C HIS A 17 -12.86 10.54 3.61
N ALA A 18 -11.89 11.39 3.27
CA ALA A 18 -11.49 12.55 4.06
C ALA A 18 -12.46 13.74 3.97
N GLY A 19 -13.56 13.63 3.21
CA GLY A 19 -14.58 14.66 3.06
C GLY A 19 -14.36 15.61 1.88
N ALA A 20 -13.46 15.30 0.96
CA ALA A 20 -13.35 16.05 -0.30
C ALA A 20 -14.46 15.63 -1.28
N ILE A 21 -14.87 16.57 -2.12
CA ILE A 21 -15.63 16.29 -3.34
C ILE A 21 -14.62 15.99 -4.44
N VAL A 22 -14.73 14.81 -5.03
CA VAL A 22 -13.82 14.34 -6.08
C VAL A 22 -14.63 13.90 -7.28
N ASP A 23 -14.40 14.57 -8.42
CA ASP A 23 -15.02 14.22 -9.69
C ASP A 23 -13.96 13.74 -10.70
N PRO A 24 -14.31 12.79 -11.60
CA PRO A 24 -13.43 12.40 -12.68
C PRO A 24 -13.23 13.57 -13.66
N GLY A 25 -11.99 14.01 -13.81
CA GLY A 25 -11.58 15.04 -14.75
C GLY A 25 -11.30 14.48 -16.16
N PRO A 26 -10.91 15.33 -17.13
CA PRO A 26 -10.52 14.89 -18.45
C PRO A 26 -9.26 14.02 -18.43
N GLY A 27 -9.25 12.93 -19.19
CA GLY A 27 -8.11 12.01 -19.25
C GLY A 27 -7.96 11.19 -17.97
N ARG A 28 -6.73 11.03 -17.47
CA ARG A 28 -6.46 10.41 -16.16
C ARG A 28 -6.29 11.48 -15.10
N ALA A 29 -7.36 12.23 -14.82
CA ALA A 29 -7.33 13.32 -13.85
C ALA A 29 -8.50 13.26 -12.86
N LEU A 30 -8.35 13.96 -11.74
CA LEU A 30 -9.38 14.19 -10.73
C LEU A 30 -9.53 15.69 -10.50
N ASP A 31 -10.78 16.15 -10.47
CA ASP A 31 -11.15 17.48 -10.01
C ASP A 31 -11.48 17.38 -8.52
N VAL A 32 -10.75 18.13 -7.69
CA VAL A 32 -10.80 18.01 -6.23
C VAL A 32 -11.20 19.34 -5.61
N MET A 33 -12.20 19.29 -4.73
CA MET A 33 -12.57 20.39 -3.84
C MET A 33 -12.61 19.87 -2.41
N ALA A 34 -11.92 20.57 -1.50
CA ALA A 34 -11.76 20.13 -0.11
C ALA A 34 -12.03 21.25 0.88
N GLU A 35 -12.48 20.88 2.08
CA GLU A 35 -12.67 21.83 3.19
C GLU A 35 -11.34 22.44 3.67
N PRO A 36 -11.34 23.62 4.33
CA PRO A 36 -10.13 24.32 4.75
C PRO A 36 -9.11 23.47 5.53
N GLU A 37 -9.57 22.58 6.42
CA GLU A 37 -8.71 21.72 7.22
C GLU A 37 -7.93 20.72 6.34
N LEU A 38 -8.63 20.04 5.44
CA LEU A 38 -8.05 19.07 4.51
C LEU A 38 -7.13 19.77 3.49
N ARG A 39 -7.51 20.96 3.00
CA ARG A 39 -6.65 21.78 2.14
C ARG A 39 -5.34 22.17 2.83
N GLY A 40 -5.41 22.61 4.08
CA GLY A 40 -4.23 22.96 4.87
C GLY A 40 -3.29 21.77 5.07
N THR A 41 -3.86 20.59 5.32
CA THR A 41 -3.10 19.34 5.50
C THR A 41 -2.42 18.88 4.21
N LEU A 42 -3.14 18.94 3.08
CA LEU A 42 -2.66 18.43 1.80
C LEU A 42 -1.97 19.48 0.92
N GLY A 43 -1.96 20.75 1.36
CA GLY A 43 -1.45 21.87 0.58
C GLY A 43 -2.22 22.09 -0.73
N LEU A 44 -3.53 21.79 -0.73
CA LEU A 44 -4.37 21.89 -1.91
C LEU A 44 -5.01 23.28 -2.05
N GLY A 45 -5.27 23.68 -3.28
CA GLY A 45 -6.14 24.81 -3.60
C GLY A 45 -7.60 24.59 -3.17
N GLU A 46 -8.44 25.62 -3.31
CA GLU A 46 -9.90 25.47 -3.17
C GLU A 46 -10.49 24.53 -4.22
N PHE A 47 -9.98 24.66 -5.45
CA PHE A 47 -10.21 23.75 -6.54
C PHE A 47 -8.84 23.39 -7.13
N GLU A 48 -8.57 22.10 -7.28
CA GLU A 48 -7.34 21.62 -7.87
C GLU A 48 -7.59 20.42 -8.78
N ARG A 49 -6.97 20.44 -9.95
CA ARG A 49 -6.99 19.31 -10.89
C ARG A 49 -5.73 18.50 -10.73
N LEU A 50 -5.86 17.25 -10.29
CA LEU A 50 -4.77 16.30 -10.14
C LEU A 50 -4.68 15.43 -11.39
N SER A 51 -3.52 15.37 -12.06
CA SER A 51 -3.30 14.51 -13.22
C SER A 51 -2.34 13.37 -12.90
N PHE A 52 -2.67 12.16 -13.34
CA PHE A 52 -1.78 10.99 -13.27
C PHE A 52 -1.04 10.76 -14.59
N GLU A 53 -1.06 11.76 -15.48
CA GLU A 53 -0.33 11.83 -16.74
C GLU A 53 0.61 13.05 -16.74
N PRO A 54 1.89 12.87 -17.12
CA PRO A 54 2.86 13.96 -17.11
C PRO A 54 2.55 14.96 -18.23
N GLY A 55 2.82 16.24 -17.96
CA GLY A 55 2.76 17.31 -18.98
C GLY A 55 1.36 17.86 -19.28
N VAL A 56 0.34 17.55 -18.47
CA VAL A 56 -1.00 18.12 -18.63
C VAL A 56 -1.03 19.54 -18.03
N ALA A 57 -1.21 20.54 -18.87
CA ALA A 57 -1.22 21.94 -18.46
C ALA A 57 -2.37 22.26 -17.50
N GLY A 58 -2.11 23.11 -16.50
CA GLY A 58 -3.11 23.52 -15.51
C GLY A 58 -3.50 22.41 -14.52
N THR A 59 -2.65 21.40 -14.36
CA THR A 59 -2.88 20.29 -13.42
C THR A 59 -1.64 20.06 -12.57
N THR A 60 -1.86 19.54 -11.37
CA THR A 60 -0.80 19.04 -10.49
C THR A 60 -0.54 17.59 -10.84
N PHE A 61 0.66 17.29 -11.35
CA PHE A 61 1.03 15.92 -11.70
C PHE A 61 1.30 15.09 -10.44
N ILE A 62 0.69 13.90 -10.38
CA ILE A 62 0.78 12.95 -9.27
C ILE A 62 1.37 11.63 -9.77
N ASP A 63 2.52 11.27 -9.20
CA ASP A 63 3.08 9.94 -9.22
C ASP A 63 3.47 9.50 -7.79
N TYR A 64 4.10 8.34 -7.64
CA TYR A 64 4.47 7.80 -6.33
C TYR A 64 5.54 8.62 -5.59
N ASP A 65 6.28 9.49 -6.28
CA ASP A 65 7.35 10.31 -5.70
C ASP A 65 6.90 11.79 -5.56
N ALA A 66 5.63 12.10 -5.87
CA ALA A 66 5.08 13.44 -5.79
C ALA A 66 4.89 13.89 -4.33
N PRO A 67 5.21 15.16 -3.97
CA PRO A 67 5.05 15.65 -2.59
C PRO A 67 3.63 15.54 -2.03
N LEU A 68 2.60 15.51 -2.89
CA LEU A 68 1.24 15.29 -2.44
C LEU A 68 1.07 13.88 -1.87
N VAL A 69 1.73 12.85 -2.43
CA VAL A 69 1.64 11.47 -1.92
C VAL A 69 2.20 11.38 -0.50
N ASP A 70 3.31 12.06 -0.22
CA ASP A 70 3.83 12.16 1.15
C ASP A 70 2.82 12.80 2.09
N ARG A 71 2.08 13.82 1.64
CA ARG A 71 1.05 14.48 2.47
C ARG A 71 -0.22 13.64 2.63
N LEU A 72 -0.56 12.76 1.68
CA LEU A 72 -1.68 11.83 1.83
C LEU A 72 -1.47 10.86 3.01
N SER A 73 -0.23 10.65 3.45
CA SER A 73 0.05 9.88 4.68
C SER A 73 -0.67 10.45 5.90
N ALA A 74 -0.79 11.78 6.03
CA ALA A 74 -1.48 12.41 7.15
C ALA A 74 -2.99 12.11 7.18
N VAL A 75 -3.59 11.86 6.01
CA VAL A 75 -4.98 11.41 5.90
C VAL A 75 -5.07 9.94 6.32
N VAL A 76 -4.16 9.09 5.84
CA VAL A 76 -4.09 7.66 6.23
C VAL A 76 -3.87 7.49 7.72
N ASP A 77 -3.00 8.29 8.33
CA ASP A 77 -2.68 8.23 9.76
C ASP A 77 -3.91 8.47 10.64
N ARG A 78 -4.89 9.25 10.16
CA ARG A 78 -6.18 9.45 10.85
C ARG A 78 -7.10 8.24 10.75
N LEU A 79 -6.88 7.34 9.79
CA LEU A 79 -7.69 6.14 9.56
C LEU A 79 -7.20 4.93 10.35
N GLY A 80 -5.96 4.95 10.82
CA GLY A 80 -5.32 3.80 11.45
C GLY A 80 -4.87 4.06 12.89
N ARG A 81 -4.61 2.97 13.61
CA ARG A 81 -3.82 3.00 14.84
C ARG A 81 -2.46 2.37 14.54
N VAL A 82 -1.38 3.11 14.77
CA VAL A 82 -0.02 2.62 14.55
C VAL A 82 0.53 2.04 15.85
N ALA A 83 0.99 0.79 15.81
CA ALA A 83 1.73 0.18 16.91
C ALA A 83 3.09 -0.28 16.40
N ARG A 84 4.17 0.14 17.08
CA ARG A 84 5.51 -0.36 16.79
C ARG A 84 5.80 -1.55 17.70
N VAL A 85 5.76 -2.74 17.13
CA VAL A 85 6.17 -3.97 17.83
C VAL A 85 7.60 -4.30 17.45
N GLN A 86 8.48 -4.41 18.44
CA GLN A 86 9.81 -4.99 18.24
C GLN A 86 9.76 -6.45 18.69
N PRO A 87 9.65 -7.41 17.75
CA PRO A 87 9.57 -8.82 18.12
C PRO A 87 10.88 -9.27 18.78
N PRO A 88 10.84 -10.28 19.67
CA PRO A 88 12.04 -10.89 20.20
C PRO A 88 12.92 -11.42 19.06
N VAL A 89 14.24 -11.37 19.26
CA VAL A 89 15.22 -11.80 18.26
C VAL A 89 15.02 -13.29 17.97
N ALA A 90 14.36 -13.59 16.85
CA ALA A 90 14.23 -14.96 16.37
C ALA A 90 15.56 -15.44 15.77
N THR A 91 15.89 -16.71 16.01
CA THR A 91 17.04 -17.34 15.38
C THR A 91 16.79 -17.39 13.87
N ARG A 92 17.68 -16.75 13.10
CA ARG A 92 17.55 -16.71 11.63
C ARG A 92 17.75 -18.12 11.09
N LYS A 93 16.79 -18.60 10.29
CA LYS A 93 17.00 -19.84 9.53
C LYS A 93 18.07 -19.57 8.48
N LEU A 94 19.12 -20.39 8.48
CA LEU A 94 20.12 -20.34 7.43
C LEU A 94 19.43 -20.71 6.10
N ILE A 95 19.58 -19.87 5.09
CA ILE A 95 19.06 -20.14 3.75
C ILE A 95 20.22 -20.58 2.84
N ASP A 96 19.96 -21.54 1.98
CA ASP A 96 20.83 -21.83 0.84
C ASP A 96 20.46 -20.87 -0.30
N ALA A 97 21.13 -19.72 -0.33
CA ALA A 97 20.85 -18.66 -1.28
C ALA A 97 21.05 -19.11 -2.74
N ALA A 98 22.06 -19.96 -3.00
CA ALA A 98 22.33 -20.47 -4.34
C ALA A 98 21.19 -21.38 -4.82
N ALA A 99 20.78 -22.34 -3.99
CA ALA A 99 19.67 -23.23 -4.32
C ALA A 99 18.34 -22.49 -4.48
N MET A 100 18.11 -21.40 -3.73
CA MET A 100 16.90 -20.58 -3.88
C MET A 100 16.85 -19.83 -5.22
N ILE A 101 17.99 -19.27 -5.66
CA ILE A 101 18.10 -18.57 -6.95
C ILE A 101 17.84 -19.55 -8.09
N ASP A 102 18.48 -20.73 -8.06
CA ASP A 102 18.31 -21.77 -9.08
C ASP A 102 16.85 -22.23 -9.22
N ARG A 103 16.09 -22.23 -8.12
CA ARG A 103 14.67 -22.63 -8.12
C ARG A 103 13.72 -21.55 -8.64
N ARG A 104 14.05 -20.27 -8.50
CA ARG A 104 13.12 -19.16 -8.80
C ARG A 104 13.49 -18.34 -10.03
N VAL A 105 14.73 -18.40 -10.50
CA VAL A 105 15.22 -17.59 -11.61
C VAL A 105 15.48 -18.49 -12.81
N THR A 106 14.62 -18.40 -13.82
CA THR A 106 14.86 -19.03 -15.12
C THR A 106 15.57 -18.05 -16.04
N ILE A 107 16.82 -18.35 -16.40
CA ILE A 107 17.58 -17.54 -17.37
C ILE A 107 17.54 -18.25 -18.72
N HIS A 108 16.86 -17.64 -19.70
CA HIS A 108 16.89 -18.13 -21.07
C HIS A 108 18.18 -17.66 -21.76
N LYS A 109 18.99 -18.60 -22.25
CA LYS A 109 20.25 -18.36 -22.97
C LYS A 109 21.27 -17.53 -22.17
N GLY A 110 21.52 -17.91 -20.92
CA GLY A 110 22.56 -17.31 -20.09
C GLY A 110 23.07 -18.29 -19.03
N VAL A 111 24.23 -17.97 -18.45
CA VAL A 111 24.81 -18.68 -17.30
C VAL A 111 24.89 -17.67 -16.15
N HIS A 112 24.36 -18.01 -14.98
CA HIS A 112 24.60 -17.23 -13.77
C HIS A 112 25.62 -17.91 -12.88
N ARG A 113 26.29 -17.10 -12.07
CA ARG A 113 27.17 -17.56 -11.00
C ARG A 113 26.77 -16.83 -9.73
N TYR A 114 26.39 -17.60 -8.72
CA TYR A 114 26.19 -17.09 -7.38
C TYR A 114 27.51 -16.51 -6.82
N HIS A 115 27.47 -15.31 -6.26
CA HIS A 115 28.65 -14.58 -5.77
C HIS A 115 28.72 -14.57 -4.23
N SER A 116 27.76 -13.92 -3.57
CA SER A 116 27.74 -13.79 -2.12
C SER A 116 26.32 -13.49 -1.61
N HIS A 117 26.12 -13.70 -0.30
CA HIS A 117 24.97 -13.20 0.44
C HIS A 117 25.47 -12.69 1.79
N ALA A 118 24.72 -11.78 2.40
CA ALA A 118 24.98 -11.29 3.74
C ALA A 118 23.68 -11.28 4.54
N ALA A 119 23.78 -11.54 5.84
CA ALA A 119 22.66 -11.39 6.73
C ALA A 119 22.41 -9.90 7.00
N VAL A 120 21.27 -9.40 6.57
CA VAL A 120 20.89 -7.99 6.76
C VAL A 120 19.67 -7.88 7.67
N ASN A 121 19.58 -6.76 8.39
CA ASN A 121 18.33 -6.37 9.04
C ASN A 121 17.43 -5.77 7.96
N ALA A 122 16.25 -6.33 7.77
CA ALA A 122 15.23 -5.78 6.90
C ALA A 122 14.07 -5.27 7.76
N THR A 123 13.68 -4.02 7.52
CA THR A 123 12.46 -3.46 8.10
C THR A 123 11.29 -3.85 7.19
N TYR A 124 10.23 -4.36 7.78
CA TYR A 124 8.96 -4.57 7.09
C TYR A 124 7.89 -3.72 7.74
N VAL A 125 7.04 -3.12 6.91
CA VAL A 125 5.82 -2.43 7.34
C VAL A 125 4.66 -3.41 7.14
N GLY A 126 4.08 -3.85 8.25
CA GLY A 126 2.88 -4.68 8.25
C GLY A 126 1.64 -3.81 8.23
N MET A 127 0.69 -4.14 7.36
CA MET A 127 -0.62 -3.50 7.29
C MET A 127 -1.67 -4.58 7.44
N ALA A 128 -2.62 -4.38 8.36
CA ALA A 128 -3.79 -5.23 8.55
C ALA A 128 -5.03 -4.39 8.23
N PHE A 129 -5.86 -4.88 7.31
CA PHE A 129 -7.10 -4.23 6.91
C PHE A 129 -8.25 -5.13 7.33
N GLU A 130 -9.10 -4.63 8.22
CA GLU A 130 -10.40 -5.23 8.48
C GLU A 130 -11.39 -4.76 7.40
N TYR A 131 -12.14 -5.68 6.82
CA TYR A 131 -13.17 -5.36 5.84
C TYR A 131 -14.50 -5.98 6.21
N THR A 132 -15.58 -5.28 5.88
CA THR A 132 -16.95 -5.80 5.88
C THR A 132 -17.49 -5.64 4.47
N VAL A 133 -17.93 -6.74 3.87
CA VAL A 133 -18.64 -6.75 2.60
C VAL A 133 -20.11 -6.46 2.86
N LEU A 134 -20.61 -5.38 2.27
CA LEU A 134 -22.03 -5.06 2.25
C LEU A 134 -22.67 -5.82 1.08
N ALA A 135 -22.99 -7.08 1.30
CA ALA A 135 -23.81 -7.92 0.42
C ALA A 135 -25.06 -8.39 1.18
N ASP A 136 -25.98 -9.09 0.50
CA ASP A 136 -27.19 -9.65 1.14
C ASP A 136 -26.85 -10.53 2.35
N GLU A 137 -25.66 -11.17 2.33
CA GLU A 137 -25.03 -11.76 3.50
C GLU A 137 -23.84 -10.92 3.95
N ARG A 138 -23.83 -10.52 5.23
CA ARG A 138 -22.72 -9.77 5.83
C ARG A 138 -21.53 -10.70 6.01
N MET A 139 -20.54 -10.58 5.14
CA MET A 139 -19.24 -11.23 5.28
C MET A 139 -18.20 -10.23 5.76
N GLY A 140 -17.26 -10.66 6.59
CA GLY A 140 -16.14 -9.84 7.05
C GLY A 140 -14.85 -10.64 7.14
N GLY A 141 -13.73 -9.95 7.30
CA GLY A 141 -12.43 -10.59 7.48
C GLY A 141 -11.31 -9.59 7.68
N VAL A 142 -10.10 -10.11 7.91
CA VAL A 142 -8.87 -9.33 8.01
C VAL A 142 -7.93 -9.77 6.90
N VAL A 143 -7.39 -8.82 6.13
CA VAL A 143 -6.31 -9.06 5.18
C VAL A 143 -5.04 -8.39 5.66
N THR A 144 -3.95 -9.16 5.73
CA THR A 144 -2.63 -8.65 6.12
C THR A 144 -1.66 -8.63 4.96
N THR A 145 -0.88 -7.57 4.82
CA THR A 145 0.21 -7.48 3.85
C THR A 145 1.46 -6.92 4.50
N TRP A 146 2.62 -7.33 4.01
CA TRP A 146 3.93 -6.89 4.49
C TRP A 146 4.73 -6.29 3.35
N VAL A 147 5.14 -5.04 3.52
CA VAL A 147 5.96 -4.31 2.54
C VAL A 147 7.37 -4.16 3.07
N ASN A 148 8.35 -4.52 2.25
CA ASN A 148 9.73 -4.11 2.44
C ASN A 148 9.93 -2.75 1.72
N PRO A 149 10.03 -1.63 2.45
CA PRO A 149 10.16 -0.32 1.84
C PRO A 149 11.50 -0.14 1.11
N ALA A 150 12.56 -0.84 1.53
CA ALA A 150 13.88 -0.74 0.89
C ALA A 150 13.90 -1.35 -0.52
N THR A 151 13.13 -2.41 -0.74
CA THR A 151 13.05 -3.10 -2.04
C THR A 151 11.76 -2.84 -2.80
N ARG A 152 10.84 -2.05 -2.22
CA ARG A 152 9.48 -1.79 -2.75
C ARG A 152 8.76 -3.09 -3.13
N SER A 153 8.95 -4.14 -2.33
CA SER A 153 8.37 -5.45 -2.59
C SER A 153 7.43 -5.87 -1.46
N THR A 154 6.40 -6.62 -1.81
CA THR A 154 5.54 -7.28 -0.84
C THR A 154 6.07 -8.69 -0.58
N ALA A 155 6.08 -9.12 0.68
CA ALA A 155 6.19 -10.54 0.97
C ALA A 155 4.82 -11.14 0.68
N SER A 156 4.71 -12.06 -0.29
CA SER A 156 3.57 -12.97 -0.31
C SER A 156 3.77 -13.97 0.83
N LEU A 157 3.45 -13.56 2.05
CA LEU A 157 3.01 -14.53 3.03
C LEU A 157 1.64 -14.95 2.52
N ASP A 158 1.48 -16.24 2.19
CA ASP A 158 0.16 -16.79 1.93
C ASP A 158 -0.71 -16.39 3.12
N SER A 159 -1.69 -15.52 2.86
CA SER A 159 -2.64 -15.07 3.85
C SER A 159 -3.33 -16.32 4.36
N GLN A 160 -2.95 -16.80 5.56
CA GLN A 160 -3.76 -17.75 6.27
C GLN A 160 -4.99 -16.98 6.72
N ILE A 161 -6.02 -16.99 5.86
CA ILE A 161 -7.38 -16.68 6.26
C ILE A 161 -7.75 -17.82 7.21
N ASP A 162 -7.51 -17.64 8.51
CA ASP A 162 -8.09 -18.53 9.51
C ASP A 162 -9.50 -18.01 9.82
N ALA A 163 -10.46 -18.48 9.01
CA ALA A 163 -11.88 -18.19 9.17
C ALA A 163 -12.48 -18.78 10.47
N THR A 164 -11.66 -19.42 11.31
CA THR A 164 -12.10 -20.12 12.53
C THR A 164 -11.63 -19.47 13.83
N SER A 165 -10.76 -18.45 13.77
CA SER A 165 -10.18 -17.86 15.00
C SER A 165 -11.06 -16.85 15.75
N LEU A 166 -12.31 -16.63 15.31
CA LEU A 166 -13.24 -15.66 15.93
C LEU A 166 -14.42 -16.29 16.68
N LEU A 167 -14.46 -17.61 16.89
CA LEU A 167 -15.65 -18.26 17.45
C LEU A 167 -15.54 -18.92 18.84
N ASP A 168 -14.38 -19.00 19.50
CA ASP A 168 -14.28 -19.85 20.71
C ASP A 168 -13.96 -19.17 22.06
N ASP A 169 -13.91 -17.84 22.19
CA ASP A 169 -13.61 -17.19 23.50
C ASP A 169 -14.76 -16.36 24.10
N LEU A 170 -16.02 -16.78 23.92
CA LEU A 170 -17.17 -16.18 24.63
C LEU A 170 -18.08 -17.17 25.37
N GLU A 171 -17.57 -18.32 25.82
CA GLU A 171 -18.23 -19.11 26.86
C GLU A 171 -17.21 -19.76 27.83
N ALA A 172 -16.91 -19.07 28.93
CA ALA A 172 -16.62 -19.66 30.25
C ALA A 172 -16.63 -18.57 31.35
#